data_AF-A0AAE4A4B7-F1
#
_entry.id   AF-A0AAE4A4B7-F1
#
_cell.length_a   1.000
_cell.length_b   1.000
_cell.length_c   1.000
_cell.angle_alpha   90.00
_cell.angle_beta   90.00
_cell.angle_gamma   90.00
#
_symmetry.space_group_name_H-M   'P 1'
#
loop_
_entity.id
_entity.type
_entity.pdbx_description
1 polymer ?
#
loop_
_entity_poly.entity_id
_entity_poly.type
_entity_poly.pdbx_seq_one_letter_code
_entity_poly.pdbx_strand_id
1 'polypeptide(L)'
;MSRYEHPDRLRPGREVTVDDVRQLMGASTPHFAGQLRERIARLIRGLPADHPARVEGERELARLETIAFHGENRGTPAQPGMQTLASVDDAA
;
A
#
# COMPACT_ATOMS: atom_id res chain seq x y z
N MET A 1 -6.15 8.73 -15.95
CA MET A 1 -5.82 7.30 -15.69
C MET A 1 -4.34 7.10 -15.90
N SER A 2 -3.64 6.51 -14.92
CA SER A 2 -2.17 6.38 -14.95
C SER A 2 -1.74 5.26 -15.91
N ARG A 3 -0.66 5.48 -16.67
CA ARG A 3 -0.09 4.55 -17.68
C ARG A 3 0.31 3.17 -17.10
N TYR A 4 0.30 3.01 -15.77
CA TYR A 4 0.73 1.82 -15.05
C TYR A 4 -0.41 0.90 -14.58
N GLU A 5 -1.67 1.24 -14.86
CA GLU A 5 -2.77 0.29 -14.70
C GLU A 5 -2.82 -0.60 -15.93
N HIS A 6 -2.37 -1.86 -15.80
CA HIS A 6 -2.61 -2.90 -16.82
C HIS A 6 -4.03 -3.46 -16.61
N PRO A 7 -5.03 -3.08 -17.42
CA PRO A 7 -6.38 -3.62 -17.32
C PRO A 7 -6.40 -5.15 -17.54
N ASP A 8 -5.36 -5.66 -18.20
CA ASP A 8 -5.20 -7.09 -18.50
C ASP A 8 -5.08 -7.97 -17.26
N ARG A 9 -4.62 -7.43 -16.12
CA ARG A 9 -4.44 -8.21 -14.88
C ARG A 9 -5.74 -8.76 -14.31
N LEU A 10 -6.87 -8.15 -14.65
CA LEU A 10 -8.20 -8.55 -14.18
C LEU A 10 -9.04 -9.16 -15.31
N ARG A 11 -8.44 -9.46 -16.46
CA ARG A 11 -9.15 -10.13 -17.56
C ARG A 11 -9.56 -11.53 -17.13
N PRO A 12 -10.81 -11.93 -17.38
CA PRO A 12 -11.25 -13.30 -17.20
C PRO A 12 -10.34 -14.27 -17.96
N GLY A 13 -9.88 -15.33 -17.31
CA GLY A 13 -9.06 -16.39 -17.92
C GLY A 13 -7.54 -16.16 -17.92
N ARG A 14 -7.05 -14.97 -17.50
CA ARG A 14 -5.62 -14.77 -17.23
C ARG A 14 -5.30 -15.22 -15.81
N GLU A 15 -4.25 -16.02 -15.67
CA GLU A 15 -3.73 -16.40 -14.36
C GLU A 15 -3.06 -15.19 -13.68
N VAL A 16 -3.41 -14.94 -12.42
CA VAL A 16 -2.78 -13.91 -11.59
C VAL A 16 -1.49 -14.47 -11.04
N THR A 17 -0.38 -13.73 -11.15
CA THR A 17 0.93 -14.19 -10.67
C THR A 17 1.41 -13.40 -9.45
N VAL A 18 2.44 -13.92 -8.78
CA VAL A 18 3.16 -13.18 -7.73
C VAL A 18 3.76 -11.89 -8.28
N ASP A 19 4.23 -11.89 -9.53
CA ASP A 19 4.78 -10.69 -10.16
C ASP A 19 3.73 -9.61 -10.38
N ASP A 20 2.46 -9.95 -10.60
CA ASP A 20 1.38 -8.96 -10.66
C ASP A 20 1.21 -8.21 -9.34
N VAL A 21 1.41 -8.90 -8.21
CA VAL A 21 1.41 -8.30 -6.87
C VAL A 21 2.65 -7.41 -6.72
N ARG A 22 3.84 -7.91 -7.04
CA ARG A 22 5.10 -7.16 -6.91
C ARG A 22 5.15 -5.90 -7.76
N GLN A 23 4.57 -5.92 -8.97
CA GLN A 23 4.47 -4.74 -9.82
C GLN A 23 3.60 -3.63 -9.22
N LEU A 24 2.67 -3.95 -8.30
CA LEU A 24 1.92 -2.93 -7.55
C LEU A 24 2.77 -2.31 -6.43
N MET A 25 3.79 -3.01 -5.95
CA MET A 25 4.63 -2.60 -4.82
C MET A 25 5.81 -1.69 -5.19
N GLY A 26 6.16 -1.58 -6.47
CA GLY A 26 7.30 -0.77 -6.93
C GLY A 26 7.23 0.73 -6.58
N ALA A 27 6.07 1.24 -6.16
CA ALA A 27 5.85 2.65 -5.79
C ALA A 27 5.09 2.83 -4.46
N SER A 28 5.32 1.93 -3.48
CA SER A 28 4.64 1.96 -2.18
C SER A 28 5.12 3.09 -1.28
N THR A 29 4.66 4.30 -1.55
CA THR A 29 4.80 5.43 -0.63
C THR A 29 3.65 5.43 0.39
N PRO A 30 3.82 6.05 1.57
CA PRO A 30 2.79 6.13 2.61
C PRO A 30 1.45 6.65 2.09
N HIS A 31 1.50 7.72 1.29
CA HIS A 31 0.31 8.38 0.75
C HIS A 31 -0.53 7.47 -0.18
N PHE A 32 0.11 6.55 -0.90
CA PHE A 32 -0.60 5.64 -1.82
C PHE A 32 -0.91 4.28 -1.19
N ALA A 33 -0.47 4.01 0.03
CA ALA A 33 -0.57 2.69 0.62
C ALA A 33 -2.01 2.16 0.70
N GLY A 34 -2.97 3.02 1.04
CA GLY A 34 -4.40 2.66 1.03
C GLY A 34 -4.93 2.32 -0.37
N GLN A 35 -4.52 3.05 -1.40
CA GLN A 35 -4.94 2.77 -2.79
C GLN A 35 -4.34 1.45 -3.29
N LEU A 36 -3.08 1.17 -2.94
CA LEU A 36 -2.43 -0.09 -3.27
C LEU A 36 -3.10 -1.27 -2.55
N ARG A 37 -3.52 -1.08 -1.29
CA ARG A 37 -4.23 -2.10 -0.50
C ARG A 37 -5.50 -2.56 -1.21
N GLU A 38 -6.33 -1.63 -1.67
CA GLU A 38 -7.56 -1.96 -2.40
C GLU A 38 -7.30 -2.65 -3.73
N ARG A 39 -6.24 -2.24 -4.45
CA ARG A 39 -5.86 -2.86 -5.73
C ARG A 39 -5.40 -4.31 -5.53
N ILE A 40 -4.58 -4.59 -4.51
CA ILE A 40 -4.13 -5.95 -4.19
C ILE A 40 -5.30 -6.80 -3.72
N ALA A 41 -6.16 -6.28 -2.82
CA ALA A 41 -7.33 -7.00 -2.32
C ALA A 41 -8.27 -7.43 -3.46
N ARG A 42 -8.47 -6.57 -4.46
CA ARG A 42 -9.25 -6.89 -5.65
C ARG A 42 -8.57 -7.92 -6.55
N LEU A 43 -7.24 -7.87 -6.69
CA LEU A 43 -6.46 -8.79 -7.51
C LEU A 43 -6.54 -10.24 -6.97
N ILE A 44 -6.51 -10.42 -5.64
CA ILE A 44 -6.41 -11.75 -5.01
C ILE A 44 -7.76 -12.36 -4.59
N ARG A 45 -8.86 -11.59 -4.63
CA ARG A 45 -10.16 -11.96 -4.04
C ARG A 45 -10.70 -13.33 -4.46
N GLY A 46 -10.48 -13.73 -5.71
CA GLY A 46 -11.01 -14.98 -6.27
C GLY A 46 -10.04 -16.17 -6.21
N LEU A 47 -8.85 -15.99 -5.66
CA LEU A 47 -7.81 -17.01 -5.68
C LEU A 47 -7.98 -18.01 -4.52
N PRO A 48 -7.66 -19.31 -4.72
CA PRO A 48 -7.54 -20.28 -3.64
C PRO A 48 -6.58 -19.82 -2.54
N ALA A 49 -6.82 -20.23 -1.28
CA ALA A 49 -6.02 -19.81 -0.13
C ALA A 49 -4.53 -20.18 -0.23
N ASP A 50 -4.23 -21.29 -0.89
CA ASP A 50 -2.89 -21.82 -1.15
C ASP A 50 -2.24 -21.25 -2.42
N HIS A 51 -2.96 -20.44 -3.19
CA HIS A 51 -2.43 -19.84 -4.41
C HIS A 51 -1.26 -18.89 -4.08
N PRO A 52 -0.10 -19.01 -4.74
CA PRO A 52 1.11 -18.26 -4.37
C PRO A 52 0.90 -16.74 -4.43
N ALA A 53 0.18 -16.23 -5.43
CA ALA A 53 -0.15 -14.81 -5.53
C ALA A 53 -1.08 -14.30 -4.40
N ARG A 54 -1.94 -15.17 -3.83
CA ARG A 54 -2.78 -14.80 -2.70
C ARG A 54 -1.96 -14.70 -1.43
N VAL A 55 -1.10 -15.68 -1.17
CA VAL A 55 -0.19 -15.66 -0.02
C VAL A 55 0.70 -14.42 -0.04
N GLU A 56 1.30 -14.08 -1.18
CA GLU A 56 2.08 -12.84 -1.31
C GLU A 56 1.20 -11.60 -1.14
N GLY A 57 0.03 -11.57 -1.79
CA GLY A 57 -0.89 -10.44 -1.69
C GLY A 57 -1.31 -10.15 -0.25
N GLU A 58 -1.65 -11.17 0.53
CA GLU A 58 -2.01 -11.02 1.95
C GLU A 58 -0.84 -10.49 2.79
N ARG A 59 0.40 -10.91 2.51
CA ARG A 59 1.60 -10.35 3.16
C ARG A 59 1.78 -8.86 2.85
N GLU A 60 1.61 -8.48 1.59
CA GLU A 60 1.76 -7.07 1.19
C GLU A 60 0.60 -6.20 1.68
N LEU A 61 -0.62 -6.74 1.82
CA LEU A 61 -1.73 -6.03 2.47
C LEU A 61 -1.38 -5.61 3.90
N ALA A 62 -0.85 -6.55 4.70
CA ALA A 62 -0.43 -6.28 6.08
C ALA A 62 0.70 -5.23 6.13
N ARG A 63 1.66 -5.33 5.21
CA ARG A 63 2.75 -4.35 5.10
C ARG A 63 2.24 -2.95 4.74
N LEU A 64 1.33 -2.85 3.77
CA LEU A 64 0.75 -1.58 3.34
C LEU A 64 -0.08 -0.92 4.44
N GLU A 65 -0.75 -1.70 5.29
CA GLU A 65 -1.45 -1.18 6.46
C GLU A 65 -0.48 -0.50 7.45
N THR A 66 0.68 -1.11 7.68
CA THR A 66 1.73 -0.51 8.51
C THR A 66 2.30 0.77 7.88
N ILE A 67 2.60 0.73 6.58
CA ILE A 67 3.15 1.89 5.84
C ILE A 67 2.16 3.06 5.80
N ALA A 68 0.85 2.78 5.67
CA ALA A 68 -0.17 3.80 5.64
C ALA A 68 -0.23 4.62 6.94
N PHE A 69 0.05 3.98 8.08
CA PHE A 69 -0.04 4.61 9.39
C PHE A 69 1.31 5.16 9.89
N HIS A 70 2.41 4.44 9.65
CA HIS A 70 3.73 4.76 10.21
C HIS A 70 4.76 5.25 9.19
N GLY A 71 4.44 5.19 7.90
CA GLY A 71 5.43 5.42 6.84
C GLY A 71 5.84 6.88 6.66
N GLU A 72 5.17 7.83 7.31
CA GLU A 72 5.44 9.26 7.22
C GLU A 72 5.28 9.93 8.59
N ASN A 73 6.33 10.59 9.07
CA ASN A 73 6.19 11.58 10.15
C ASN A 73 5.82 12.93 9.53
N ARG A 74 4.61 13.40 9.81
CA ARG A 74 4.16 14.71 9.34
C ARG A 74 4.58 15.80 10.30
N GLY A 75 5.26 16.80 9.77
CA GLY A 75 5.71 17.97 10.51
C GLY A 75 7.20 17.93 10.87
N THR A 76 7.68 19.06 11.38
CA THR A 76 9.06 19.20 11.88
C THR A 76 9.00 19.67 13.32
N PRO A 77 10.00 19.34 14.16
CA PRO A 77 10.09 19.90 15.50
C PRO A 77 10.04 21.43 15.46
N ALA A 78 9.53 22.03 16.52
CA ALA A 78 9.49 23.48 16.65
C ALA A 78 10.91 24.06 16.53
N GLN A 79 11.06 25.12 15.73
CA GLN A 79 12.29 25.88 15.68
C GLN A 79 12.42 26.75 16.95
N PRO A 80 13.65 27.12 17.37
CA PRO A 80 13.84 27.96 18.54
C PRO A 80 13.03 29.27 18.45
N GLY A 81 12.21 29.53 19.47
CA GLY A 81 11.33 30.71 19.53
C GLY A 81 9.99 30.58 18.78
N MET A 82 9.71 29.45 18.14
CA MET A 82 8.41 29.14 17.55
C MET A 82 7.58 28.24 18.47
N GLN A 83 6.26 28.44 18.49
CA GLN A 83 5.34 27.57 19.22
C GLN A 83 5.20 26.21 18.52
N THR A 84 5.28 25.13 19.29
CA THR A 84 5.05 23.76 18.81
C THR A 84 3.60 23.60 18.33
N LEU A 85 3.42 23.02 17.14
CA LEU A 85 2.10 22.67 16.65
C LEU A 85 1.59 21.42 17.39
N ALA A 86 0.31 21.41 17.73
CA ALA A 86 -0.31 20.28 18.44
C ALA A 86 -0.17 18.93 17.70
N SER A 87 -0.01 18.96 16.37
CA SER A 87 0.15 17.75 15.55
C SER A 87 1.56 17.12 15.59
N VAL A 88 2.53 17.76 16.25
CA VAL A 88 3.92 17.27 16.37
C VAL A 88 4.38 17.15 17.83
N ASP A 89 3.45 17.28 18.77
CA ASP A 89 3.72 17.13 20.20
C ASP A 89 3.53 15.66 20.61
N ASP A 90 4.61 14.99 21.00
CA ASP A 90 4.63 13.56 21.38
C ASP A 90 3.97 13.28 22.75
N ALA A 91 3.55 14.33 23.47
CA ALA A 91 2.91 14.22 24.78
C ALA A 91 1.38 14.05 24.75
N ALA A 92 0.76 13.98 23.56
CA ALA A 92 -0.69 13.93 23.35
C ALA A 92 -1.24 12.52 23.09
#